data_AF-A0ABD5S4Q0-F1
#
_entry.id   AF-A0ABD5S4Q0-F1
#
_cell.length_a   1.000
_cell.length_b   1.000
_cell.length_c   1.000
_cell.angle_alpha   90.00
_cell.angle_beta   90.00
_cell.angle_gamma   90.00
#
_symmetry.space_group_name_H-M   'P 1'
#
loop_
_entity.id
_entity.type
_entity.pdbx_description
1 polymer ?
#
loop_
_entity_poly.entity_id
_entity_poly.type
_entity_poly.pdbx_seq_one_letter_code
_entity_poly.pdbx_strand_id
1 'polypeptide(L)' 'MQDEPGTPFFTTCDRCDEPFEPETSYPVVTDRSNGSIELYSFCDEECRSEWKDDA' A
#
# COMPACT_ATOMS: atom_id res chain seq x y z
N MET A 1 26.60 -3.19 7.39
CA MET A 1 25.60 -3.20 6.32
C MET A 1 24.54 -4.21 6.73
N GLN A 2 23.44 -3.73 7.30
CA GLN A 2 22.24 -4.54 7.48
C GLN A 2 21.12 -3.66 6.93
N ASP A 3 21.03 -3.61 5.59
CA ASP A 3 19.80 -3.26 4.92
C ASP A 3 18.86 -4.43 5.20
N GLU A 4 18.11 -4.34 6.30
CA GLU A 4 16.98 -5.23 6.50
C GLU A 4 16.05 -5.02 5.30
N PRO A 5 15.70 -6.07 4.53
CA PRO A 5 14.77 -5.90 3.42
C PRO A 5 13.50 -5.32 4.02
N GLY A 6 13.15 -4.09 3.61
CA GLY A 6 12.04 -3.36 4.20
C GLY A 6 10.80 -4.23 4.20
N THR A 7 10.46 -4.80 5.37
CA THR A 7 9.21 -5.51 5.58
C THR A 7 8.10 -4.57 5.13
N PRO A 8 7.19 -4.98 4.24
CA PRO A 8 6.06 -4.12 3.93
C PRO A 8 5.35 -3.84 5.26
N PHE A 9 5.30 -2.56 5.66
CA PHE A 9 4.60 -2.12 6.87
C PHE A 9 3.09 -2.45 6.83
N PHE A 10 2.63 -2.94 5.68
CA PHE A 10 1.26 -3.27 5.39
C PHE A 10 1.10 -4.78 5.33
N THR A 11 0.09 -5.27 6.03
CA THR A 11 -0.29 -6.69 6.07
C THR A 11 -1.51 -6.99 5.20
N THR A 12 -2.24 -5.95 4.80
CA THR A 12 -3.54 -6.03 4.15
C THR A 12 -3.72 -4.88 3.17
N CYS A 13 -4.48 -5.12 2.12
CA CYS A 13 -4.89 -4.10 1.16
C CYS A 13 -5.85 -3.09 1.80
N ASP A 14 -5.55 -1.80 1.71
CA ASP A 14 -6.41 -0.72 2.22
C ASP A 14 -7.78 -0.66 1.53
N ARG A 15 -7.90 -1.23 0.32
CA ARG A 15 -9.13 -1.17 -0.49
C ARG A 15 -10.07 -2.35 -0.27
N CYS A 16 -9.54 -3.57 -0.16
CA CYS A 16 -10.33 -4.81 -0.08
C CYS A 16 -10.09 -5.60 1.22
N ASP A 17 -9.21 -5.12 2.11
CA ASP A 17 -8.82 -5.77 3.37
C ASP A 17 -8.18 -7.16 3.17
N GLU A 18 -7.80 -7.51 1.94
CA GLU A 18 -7.22 -8.80 1.62
C GLU A 18 -5.77 -8.88 2.13
N PRO A 19 -5.36 -10.00 2.77
CA PRO A 19 -4.01 -10.15 3.28
C PRO A 19 -2.98 -10.22 2.14
N PHE A 20 -1.84 -9.56 2.37
CA PHE A 20 -0.71 -9.62 1.45
C PHE A 20 0.08 -10.91 1.59
N GLU A 21 0.55 -11.41 0.46
CA GLU A 21 1.47 -12.54 0.44
C GLU A 21 2.85 -12.08 0.92
N PRO A 22 3.50 -12.85 1.81
CA PRO A 22 4.88 -12.57 2.19
C PRO A 22 5.78 -12.68 0.94
N GLU A 23 6.81 -11.84 0.88
CA GLU A 23 7.78 -11.80 -0.24
C GLU A 23 7.25 -11.23 -1.56
N THR A 24 5.98 -10.81 -1.63
CA THR A 24 5.41 -10.10 -2.77
C THR A 24 5.51 -8.58 -2.59
N SER A 25 5.93 -7.88 -3.65
CA SER A 25 5.97 -6.42 -3.67
C SER A 25 4.65 -5.86 -4.17
N TYR A 26 3.99 -5.07 -3.33
CA TYR A 26 2.69 -4.47 -3.62
C TYR A 26 2.80 -2.98 -3.95
N PRO A 27 1.94 -2.44 -4.82
CA PRO A 27 1.88 -1.00 -5.07
C PRO A 27 1.51 -0.23 -3.81
N VAL A 28 2.35 0.76 -3.46
CA VAL A 28 2.12 1.69 -2.35
C VAL A 28 1.96 3.10 -2.92
N VAL A 29 0.95 3.82 -2.42
CA VAL A 29 0.71 5.22 -2.73
C VAL A 29 0.96 6.05 -1.49
N THR A 30 1.67 7.15 -1.67
CA THR A 30 1.83 8.17 -0.64
C THR A 30 0.85 9.30 -0.94
N ASP A 31 -0.15 9.48 -0.08
CA ASP A 31 -1.00 10.65 -0.11
C ASP A 31 -0.50 11.68 0.91
N ARG A 32 -0.62 12.95 0.54
CA ARG A 32 -0.22 14.08 1.39
C ARG A 32 -1.42 14.98 1.58
N SER A 33 -2.30 14.60 2.50
CA SER A 33 -3.47 15.39 2.85
C SER A 33 -3.22 16.21 4.12
N ASN A 34 -3.52 17.51 4.06
CA ASN A 34 -3.49 18.43 5.21
C ASN A 34 -2.17 18.48 6.01
N GLY A 35 -1.03 18.18 5.37
CA GLY A 35 0.29 18.19 6.03
C GLY A 35 0.64 16.89 6.75
N SER A 36 -0.25 15.90 6.73
CA SER A 36 0.04 14.52 7.12
C SER A 36 0.44 13.71 5.89
N ILE A 37 1.32 12.72 6.10
CA ILE A 37 1.65 11.72 5.09
C ILE A 37 0.88 10.46 5.43
N GLU A 38 -0.03 10.07 4.56
CA GLU A 38 -0.76 8.80 4.66
C GLU A 38 -0.20 7.86 3.58
N LEU A 39 0.06 6.61 3.98
CA LEU A 39 0.56 5.59 3.07
C LEU A 39 -0.54 4.55 2.91
N TYR A 40 -0.91 4.27 1.67
CA TYR A 40 -1.91 3.27 1.32
C TYR A 40 -1.28 2.17 0.48
N SER A 41 -1.65 0.93 0.76
CA SER A 41 -1.14 -0.24 0.07
C SER A 41 -2.26 -0.99 -0.63
N PHE A 42 -1.98 -1.51 -1.82
CA PHE A 42 -2.98 -2.16 -2.66
C PHE A 42 -2.49 -3.51 -3.15
N CYS A 43 -3.37 -4.51 -3.21
CA CYS A 43 -3.01 -5.85 -3.70
C CYS A 43 -2.67 -5.86 -5.18
N ASP A 44 -3.25 -4.93 -5.95
CA ASP A 44 -3.05 -4.86 -7.39
C ASP A 44 -3.25 -3.45 -7.93
N GLU A 45 -2.84 -3.23 -9.18
CA GLU A 45 -3.00 -1.93 -9.85
C GLU A 45 -4.48 -1.56 -10.04
N GLU A 46 -5.37 -2.56 -10.19
CA GLU A 46 -6.81 -2.36 -10.30
C GLU A 46 -7.38 -1.77 -8.99
N CYS A 47 -7.06 -2.36 -7.83
CA CYS A 47 -7.48 -1.85 -6.52
C CYS A 47 -7.00 -0.42 -6.27
N ARG A 48 -5.76 -0.12 -6.69
CA ARG A 48 -5.22 1.25 -6.63
C ARG A 48 -6.01 2.19 -7.53
N SER A 49 -6.33 1.77 -8.76
CA SER A 49 -7.04 2.62 -9.73
C SER A 49 -8.46 2.92 -9.28
N GLU A 50 -9.18 1.90 -8.81
CA GLU A 50 -10.53 2.02 -8.24
C GLU A 50 -10.55 2.94 -7.03
N TRP A 51 -9.54 2.84 -6.14
CA TRP A 51 -9.41 3.73 -4.98
C TRP A 51 -9.16 5.19 -5.39
N LYS A 52 -8.37 5.42 -6.45
CA LYS A 52 -8.08 6.77 -6.95
C LYS A 52 -9.27 7.43 -7.64
N ASP A 53 -10.16 6.65 -8.25
CA ASP A 53 -11.36 7.17 -8.93
C ASP A 53 -12.46 7.58 -7.93
N ASP A 54 -12.47 6.97 -6.73
CA ASP A 54 -13.42 7.27 -5.64
C ASP A 54 -12.97 8.44 -4.74
N ALA A 55 -11.74 8.96 -4.91
CA ALA A 55 -11.10 9.97 -4.06
C ALA A 55 -11.25 11.43 -4.55
#